data_AF-A0A8B8QTA9-F1
#
_entry.id   AF-A0A8B8QTA9-F1
#
_cell.length_a   1.000
_cell.length_b   1.000
_cell.length_c   1.000
_cell.angle_alpha   90.00
_cell.angle_beta   90.00
_cell.angle_gamma   90.00
#
_symmetry.space_group_name_H-M   'P 1'
#
loop_
_entity.id
_entity.type
_entity.pdbx_description
1 polymer ?
#
loop_
_entity_poly.entity_id
_entity_poly.type
_entity_poly.pdbx_seq_one_letter_code
_entity_poly.pdbx_strand_id
1 'polypeptide(L)'
;MVSFMGEGSNDLLDDYCKPGTELRKSYLKHASCLNSAQKSHQKACIKDLQASFEALTSIGTDNWQKRMPVGCCTYKRFEQCIGSQVEKKCGKEALNFINLVLKRAFSRMPDMVCRNYKPDGNECKAVLPPIGTLPKGSKSSSVISRLFSAYTGV
;
A
#
# COMPACT_ATOMS: atom_id res chain seq x y z
N MET A 1 8.49 7.18 -20.52
CA MET A 1 7.96 6.16 -19.58
C MET A 1 8.07 6.65 -18.13
N VAL A 2 9.22 7.15 -17.68
CA VAL A 2 9.38 7.70 -16.31
C VAL A 2 8.53 8.96 -16.07
N SER A 3 8.37 9.84 -17.06
CA SER A 3 7.50 11.03 -16.94
C SER A 3 6.04 10.66 -16.69
N PHE A 4 5.47 9.77 -17.50
CA PHE A 4 4.09 9.28 -17.36
C PHE A 4 3.82 8.63 -16.00
N MET A 5 4.80 7.91 -15.43
CA MET A 5 4.67 7.33 -14.09
C MET A 5 4.71 8.38 -12.97
N GLY A 6 5.31 9.56 -13.22
CA GLY A 6 5.49 10.63 -12.23
C GLY A 6 4.48 11.78 -12.32
N GLU A 7 3.84 11.98 -13.46
CA GLU A 7 2.90 13.10 -13.72
C GLU A 7 1.77 13.17 -12.68
N GLY A 8 1.09 12.05 -12.38
CA GLY A 8 0.01 12.03 -11.39
C GLY A 8 0.48 12.36 -9.96
N SER A 9 1.72 12.00 -9.63
CA SER A 9 2.33 12.37 -8.34
C SER A 9 2.70 13.85 -8.29
N ASN A 10 3.21 14.43 -9.39
CA ASN A 10 3.51 15.86 -9.45
C ASN A 10 2.24 16.71 -9.35
N ASP A 11 1.17 16.35 -10.07
CA ASP A 11 -0.11 17.05 -10.01
C ASP A 11 -0.76 16.94 -8.61
N LEU A 12 -0.64 15.78 -7.96
CA LEU A 12 -1.09 15.59 -6.59
C LEU A 12 -0.31 16.50 -5.64
N LEU A 13 1.02 16.58 -5.80
CA LEU A 13 1.88 17.40 -4.96
C LEU A 13 1.60 18.90 -5.14
N ASP A 14 1.39 19.37 -6.38
CA ASP A 14 1.05 20.77 -6.64
C ASP A 14 -0.26 21.16 -5.95
N ASP A 15 -1.31 20.36 -6.14
CA ASP A 15 -2.60 20.60 -5.49
C ASP A 15 -2.51 20.51 -3.96
N TYR A 16 -1.71 19.60 -3.43
CA TYR A 16 -1.55 19.41 -1.99
C TYR A 16 -0.80 20.57 -1.33
N CYS A 17 0.27 21.04 -1.99
CA CYS A 17 1.14 22.10 -1.48
C CYS A 17 0.51 23.48 -1.63
N LYS A 18 -0.29 23.72 -2.67
CA LYS A 18 -0.90 25.01 -2.96
C LYS A 18 -2.00 25.36 -1.94
N PRO A 19 -1.94 26.53 -1.27
CA PRO A 19 -3.01 26.97 -0.38
C PRO A 19 -4.35 27.13 -1.10
N GLY A 20 -5.44 26.78 -0.42
CA GLY A 20 -6.81 27.03 -0.90
C GLY A 20 -7.41 25.97 -1.83
N THR A 21 -6.64 24.97 -2.27
CA THR A 21 -7.17 23.86 -3.09
C THR A 21 -8.11 22.97 -2.27
N GLU A 22 -9.08 22.35 -2.95
CA GLU A 22 -10.01 21.40 -2.32
C GLU A 22 -9.31 20.16 -1.78
N LEU A 23 -8.23 19.72 -2.45
CA LEU A 23 -7.40 18.61 -1.98
C LEU A 23 -6.75 18.95 -0.63
N ARG A 24 -6.13 20.13 -0.51
CA ARG A 24 -5.49 20.56 0.74
C ARG A 24 -6.51 20.74 1.87
N LYS A 25 -7.67 21.34 1.58
CA LYS A 25 -8.76 21.48 2.57
C LYS A 25 -9.23 20.11 3.08
N SER A 26 -9.47 19.17 2.17
CA SER A 26 -9.88 17.81 2.50
C SER A 26 -8.80 17.06 3.29
N TYR A 27 -7.53 17.23 2.91
CA TYR A 27 -6.42 16.71 3.69
C TYR A 27 -6.42 17.23 5.11
N LEU A 28 -6.45 18.56 5.30
CA LEU A 28 -6.40 19.19 6.62
C LEU A 28 -7.59 18.76 7.50
N LYS A 29 -8.76 18.53 6.91
CA LYS A 29 -9.95 17.98 7.59
C LYS A 29 -9.69 16.59 8.18
N HIS A 30 -8.97 15.72 7.47
CA HIS A 30 -8.74 14.32 7.87
C HIS A 30 -7.38 14.06 8.53
N ALA A 31 -6.41 14.96 8.38
CA ALA A 31 -5.00 14.75 8.72
C ALA A 31 -4.78 14.32 10.17
N SER A 32 -5.43 14.99 11.13
CA SER A 32 -5.28 14.67 12.56
C SER A 32 -5.66 13.22 12.86
N CYS A 33 -6.83 12.77 12.36
CA CYS A 33 -7.26 11.39 12.58
C CYS A 33 -6.38 10.39 11.85
N LEU A 34 -6.07 10.63 10.57
CA LEU A 34 -5.24 9.74 9.77
C LEU A 34 -3.84 9.56 10.39
N ASN A 35 -3.22 10.65 10.87
CA ASN A 35 -1.96 10.60 11.60
C ASN A 35 -2.05 9.73 12.87
N SER A 36 -3.19 9.79 13.58
CA SER A 36 -3.43 8.93 14.74
C SER A 36 -3.63 7.46 14.36
N ALA A 37 -4.31 7.17 13.23
CA ALA A 37 -4.57 5.83 12.74
C ALA A 37 -3.28 5.13 12.29
N GLN A 38 -2.42 5.89 11.62
CA GLN A 38 -1.07 5.50 11.25
C GLN A 38 -0.26 5.02 12.49
N LYS A 39 -0.27 5.78 13.58
CA LYS A 39 0.48 5.40 14.80
C LYS A 39 0.03 4.09 15.44
N SER A 40 -1.27 3.78 15.44
CA SER A 40 -1.80 2.66 16.24
C SER A 40 -1.87 1.32 15.51
N HIS A 41 -2.09 1.30 14.20
CA HIS A 41 -2.38 0.02 13.49
C HIS A 41 -1.55 -0.21 12.23
N GLN A 42 -0.82 0.80 11.75
CA GLN A 42 -0.03 0.66 10.53
C GLN A 42 1.13 -0.34 10.70
N LYS A 43 1.70 -0.49 11.90
CA LYS A 43 2.79 -1.46 12.12
C LYS A 43 2.43 -2.89 11.71
N ALA A 44 1.20 -3.34 11.96
CA ALA A 44 0.78 -4.68 11.57
C ALA A 44 0.66 -4.81 10.04
N CYS A 45 -0.01 -3.86 9.39
CA CYS A 45 -0.16 -3.85 7.93
C CYS A 45 1.19 -3.70 7.20
N ILE A 46 2.11 -2.90 7.75
CA ILE A 46 3.46 -2.69 7.19
C ILE A 46 4.33 -3.93 7.36
N LYS A 47 4.27 -4.60 8.52
CA LYS A 47 4.96 -5.89 8.72
C LYS A 47 4.47 -6.94 7.74
N ASP A 48 3.15 -7.03 7.56
CA ASP A 48 2.53 -7.97 6.62
C ASP A 48 2.90 -7.65 5.17
N LEU A 49 2.85 -6.38 4.77
CA LEU A 49 3.32 -5.92 3.46
C LEU A 49 4.78 -6.30 3.22
N GLN A 50 5.63 -6.08 4.23
CA GLN A 50 7.05 -6.39 4.13
C GLN A 50 7.30 -7.89 3.99
N ALA A 51 6.66 -8.74 4.79
CA ALA A 51 6.74 -10.18 4.65
C ALA A 51 6.29 -10.64 3.24
N SER A 52 5.29 -9.97 2.67
CA SER A 52 4.84 -10.21 1.30
C SER A 52 5.88 -9.84 0.25
N PHE A 53 6.58 -8.71 0.42
CA PHE A 53 7.69 -8.33 -0.47
C PHE A 53 8.86 -9.31 -0.41
N GLU A 54 9.16 -9.85 0.77
CA GLU A 54 10.18 -10.88 0.93
C GLU A 54 9.80 -12.15 0.16
N ALA A 55 8.52 -12.55 0.23
CA ALA A 55 8.00 -13.65 -0.58
C ALA A 55 8.11 -13.34 -2.08
N LEU A 56 7.74 -12.13 -2.53
CA LEU A 56 7.84 -11.73 -3.93
C LEU A 56 9.28 -11.83 -4.47
N THR A 57 10.27 -11.42 -3.67
CA THR A 57 11.69 -11.51 -4.06
C THR A 57 12.28 -12.91 -3.97
N SER A 58 11.64 -13.83 -3.27
CA SER A 58 12.02 -15.25 -3.28
C SER A 58 11.63 -15.97 -4.57
N ILE A 59 10.76 -15.35 -5.38
CA ILE A 59 10.37 -15.87 -6.69
C ILE A 59 11.52 -15.63 -7.66
N GLY A 60 12.18 -16.72 -8.03
CA GLY A 60 13.22 -16.74 -9.05
C GLY A 60 12.77 -16.09 -10.36
N THR A 61 13.75 -15.64 -11.15
CA THR A 61 13.50 -14.99 -12.45
C THR A 61 12.82 -15.91 -13.47
N ASP A 62 12.95 -17.22 -13.28
CA ASP A 62 12.31 -18.30 -14.02
C ASP A 62 10.79 -18.41 -13.77
N ASN A 63 10.29 -17.86 -12.65
CA ASN A 63 8.90 -17.97 -12.21
C ASN A 63 8.14 -16.63 -12.30
N TRP A 64 8.42 -15.83 -13.34
CA TRP A 64 7.82 -14.49 -13.50
C TRP A 64 6.28 -14.50 -13.47
N GLN A 65 5.64 -15.55 -13.99
CA GLN A 65 4.18 -15.69 -13.98
C GLN A 65 3.59 -15.70 -12.56
N LYS A 66 4.36 -16.12 -11.54
CA LYS A 66 3.92 -16.10 -10.12
C LYS A 66 4.05 -14.71 -9.48
N ARG A 67 4.80 -13.79 -10.07
CA ARG A 67 5.00 -12.43 -9.52
C ARG A 67 3.74 -11.59 -9.60
N MET A 68 2.93 -11.76 -10.65
CA MET A 68 1.68 -11.01 -10.79
C MET A 68 0.65 -11.40 -9.72
N PRO A 69 0.34 -12.70 -9.49
CA PRO A 69 -0.51 -13.10 -8.38
C PRO A 69 -0.01 -12.62 -7.03
N VAL A 70 1.28 -12.80 -6.73
CA VAL A 70 1.86 -12.39 -5.45
C VAL A 70 1.78 -10.88 -5.27
N GLY A 71 2.11 -10.10 -6.30
CA GLY A 71 2.02 -8.64 -6.28
C GLY A 71 0.59 -8.14 -6.09
N CYS A 72 -0.37 -8.67 -6.87
CA CYS A 72 -1.77 -8.27 -6.76
C CYS A 72 -2.42 -8.68 -5.44
N CYS A 73 -2.12 -9.88 -4.94
CA CYS A 73 -2.57 -10.32 -3.64
C CYS A 73 -1.97 -9.47 -2.51
N THR A 74 -0.67 -9.13 -2.60
CA THR A 74 -0.01 -8.23 -1.65
C THR A 74 -0.71 -6.87 -1.63
N TYR A 75 -0.95 -6.28 -2.80
CA TYR A 75 -1.65 -5.01 -2.94
C TYR A 75 -3.04 -5.04 -2.32
N LYS A 76 -3.87 -6.03 -2.68
CA LYS A 76 -5.25 -6.13 -2.18
C LYS A 76 -5.32 -6.41 -0.68
N ARG A 77 -4.41 -7.22 -0.13
CA ARG A 77 -4.34 -7.47 1.30
C ARG A 77 -3.90 -6.22 2.08
N PHE A 78 -2.91 -5.50 1.56
CA PHE A 78 -2.46 -4.24 2.16
C PHE A 78 -3.55 -3.16 2.12
N GLU A 79 -4.21 -2.99 0.97
CA GLU A 79 -5.33 -2.08 0.78
C GLU A 79 -6.46 -2.37 1.79
N GLN A 80 -6.86 -3.64 1.93
CA GLN A 80 -7.89 -4.03 2.90
C GLN A 80 -7.44 -3.78 4.35
N CYS A 81 -6.18 -4.09 4.68
CA CYS A 81 -5.65 -3.90 6.03
C CYS A 81 -5.68 -2.42 6.42
N ILE A 82 -5.11 -1.52 5.61
CA ILE A 82 -5.11 -0.09 5.91
C ILE A 82 -6.52 0.48 5.84
N GLY A 83 -7.30 0.12 4.81
CA GLY A 83 -8.64 0.66 4.60
C GLY A 83 -9.60 0.36 5.75
N SER A 84 -9.62 -0.87 6.24
CA SER A 84 -10.45 -1.27 7.38
C SER A 84 -10.08 -0.52 8.68
N GLN A 85 -8.80 -0.26 8.91
CA GLN A 85 -8.34 0.48 10.09
C GLN A 85 -8.70 1.97 9.99
N VAL A 86 -8.56 2.57 8.81
CA VAL A 86 -8.94 3.96 8.56
C VAL A 86 -10.45 4.13 8.70
N GLU A 87 -11.26 3.27 8.08
CA GLU A 87 -12.72 3.37 8.18
C GLU A 87 -13.19 3.20 9.62
N LYS A 88 -12.67 2.19 10.34
CA LYS A 88 -13.02 1.94 11.73
C LYS A 88 -12.68 3.12 12.65
N LYS A 89 -11.57 3.80 12.41
CA LYS A 89 -11.07 4.85 13.32
C LYS A 89 -11.47 6.27 12.92
N CYS A 90 -11.51 6.55 11.62
CA CYS A 90 -11.69 7.88 11.05
C CYS A 90 -12.95 8.02 10.18
N GLY A 91 -13.71 6.94 10.01
CA GLY A 91 -14.93 6.92 9.23
C GLY A 91 -14.71 6.76 7.73
N LYS A 92 -15.81 6.49 7.03
CA LYS A 92 -15.84 6.21 5.60
C LYS A 92 -15.39 7.40 4.73
N GLU A 93 -15.65 8.63 5.19
CA GLU A 93 -15.20 9.84 4.47
C GLU A 93 -13.66 9.91 4.39
N ALA A 94 -12.97 9.64 5.49
CA ALA A 94 -11.50 9.62 5.52
C ALA A 94 -10.93 8.48 4.66
N LEU A 95 -11.58 7.31 4.66
CA LEU A 95 -11.22 6.20 3.76
C LEU A 95 -11.35 6.62 2.28
N ASN A 96 -12.48 7.24 1.92
CA ASN A 96 -12.70 7.71 0.55
C ASN A 96 -11.65 8.75 0.13
N PHE A 97 -11.27 9.65 1.03
CA PHE A 97 -10.22 10.62 0.80
C PHE A 97 -8.85 9.95 0.54
N ILE A 98 -8.43 8.99 1.38
CA ILE A 98 -7.17 8.24 1.13
C ILE A 98 -7.21 7.52 -0.22
N ASN A 99 -8.33 6.87 -0.55
CA ASN A 99 -8.47 6.17 -1.82
C ASN A 99 -8.37 7.12 -3.01
N LEU A 100 -8.90 8.34 -2.90
CA LEU A 100 -8.75 9.38 -3.92
C LEU A 100 -7.28 9.79 -4.09
N VAL A 101 -6.57 10.02 -2.98
CA VAL A 101 -5.14 10.39 -2.99
C VAL A 101 -4.30 9.29 -3.65
N LEU A 102 -4.52 8.01 -3.26
CA LEU A 102 -3.80 6.87 -3.84
C LEU A 102 -4.07 6.71 -5.34
N LYS A 103 -5.33 6.86 -5.78
CA LYS A 103 -5.69 6.80 -7.20
C LYS A 103 -5.12 7.95 -8.01
N ARG A 104 -4.92 9.12 -7.41
CA ARG A 104 -4.28 10.25 -8.08
C ARG A 104 -2.77 10.05 -8.16
N ALA A 105 -2.14 9.55 -7.11
CA ALA A 105 -0.70 9.27 -7.08
C ALA A 105 -0.29 8.15 -8.05
N PHE A 106 -1.01 7.02 -8.04
CA PHE A 106 -0.62 5.79 -8.73
C PHE A 106 -1.51 5.43 -9.93
N SER A 107 -2.43 6.31 -10.32
CA SER A 107 -3.53 6.04 -11.26
C SER A 107 -4.50 4.97 -10.75
N ARG A 108 -5.49 4.60 -11.58
CA ARG A 108 -6.38 3.44 -11.34
C ARG A 108 -5.78 2.12 -11.81
N MET A 109 -4.52 2.10 -12.24
CA MET A 109 -3.87 0.91 -12.79
C MET A 109 -3.80 -0.26 -11.80
N PRO A 110 -3.38 -0.08 -10.52
CA PRO A 110 -3.33 -1.20 -9.57
C PRO A 110 -4.70 -1.86 -9.38
N ASP A 111 -5.76 -1.05 -9.27
CA ASP A 111 -7.13 -1.53 -9.17
C ASP A 111 -7.58 -2.31 -10.42
N MET A 112 -7.26 -1.81 -11.60
CA MET A 112 -7.66 -2.44 -12.86
C MET A 112 -6.93 -3.77 -13.09
N VAL A 113 -5.61 -3.79 -12.89
CA VAL A 113 -4.77 -4.99 -13.10
C VAL A 113 -5.08 -6.06 -12.07
N CYS A 114 -5.34 -5.66 -10.82
CA CYS A 114 -5.56 -6.60 -9.72
C CYS A 114 -7.04 -6.86 -9.39
N ARG A 115 -7.98 -6.44 -10.24
CA ARG A 115 -9.44 -6.50 -9.97
C ARG A 115 -9.99 -7.90 -9.65
N ASN A 116 -9.36 -8.95 -10.17
CA ASN A 116 -9.82 -10.33 -10.01
C ASN A 116 -9.27 -11.02 -8.76
N TYR A 117 -8.28 -10.41 -8.09
CA TYR A 117 -7.68 -10.98 -6.89
C TYR A 117 -8.46 -10.55 -5.65
N LYS A 118 -8.84 -11.53 -4.83
CA LYS A 118 -9.52 -11.31 -3.55
C LYS A 118 -8.53 -11.54 -2.41
N PRO A 119 -8.39 -10.60 -1.47
CA PRO A 119 -7.38 -10.68 -0.41
C PRO A 119 -7.55 -11.91 0.51
N ASP A 120 -8.77 -12.39 0.67
CA ASP A 120 -9.17 -13.58 1.43
C ASP A 120 -9.39 -14.83 0.55
N GLY A 121 -9.18 -14.70 -0.76
CA GLY A 121 -9.34 -15.78 -1.73
C GLY A 121 -8.26 -16.85 -1.60
N ASN A 122 -8.58 -18.07 -2.05
CA ASN A 122 -7.66 -19.22 -1.98
C ASN A 122 -6.35 -18.97 -2.76
N GLU A 123 -6.41 -18.26 -3.88
CA GLU A 123 -5.23 -17.87 -4.66
C GLU A 123 -4.26 -17.03 -3.82
N CYS A 124 -4.74 -15.98 -3.16
CA CYS A 124 -3.90 -15.12 -2.33
C CYS A 124 -3.39 -15.83 -1.08
N LYS A 125 -4.20 -16.71 -0.47
CA LYS A 125 -3.77 -17.56 0.64
C LYS A 125 -2.67 -18.56 0.24
N ALA A 126 -2.68 -19.03 -1.00
CA ALA A 126 -1.69 -19.99 -1.49
C ALA A 126 -0.32 -19.36 -1.78
N VAL A 127 -0.29 -18.07 -2.14
CA VAL A 127 0.95 -17.41 -2.60
C VAL A 127 1.55 -16.44 -1.59
N LEU A 128 0.78 -15.97 -0.60
CA LEU A 128 1.27 -15.06 0.42
C LEU A 128 1.62 -15.79 1.72
N PRO A 129 2.57 -15.26 2.50
CA PRO A 129 2.79 -15.73 3.87
C PRO A 129 1.52 -15.61 4.71
N PRO A 130 1.30 -16.50 5.69
CA PRO A 130 0.22 -16.38 6.64
C PRO A 130 0.21 -15.01 7.34
N ILE A 131 -0.97 -14.50 7.64
CA ILE A 131 -1.12 -13.25 8.40
C ILE A 131 -0.42 -13.40 9.76
N GLY A 132 0.37 -12.39 10.13
CA GLY A 132 1.17 -12.41 11.36
C GLY A 132 2.60 -12.91 11.19
N THR A 133 2.98 -13.37 9.98
CA THR A 133 4.39 -13.67 9.66
C THR A 133 5.25 -12.43 9.92
N LEU A 134 6.32 -12.59 10.70
CA LEU A 134 7.25 -11.50 10.97
C LEU A 134 8.23 -11.34 9.79
N PRO A 135 8.44 -10.12 9.27
CA PRO A 135 9.42 -9.89 8.22
C PRO A 135 10.85 -10.08 8.75
N LYS A 136 11.78 -10.47 7.88
CA LYS A 136 13.21 -10.54 8.18
C LYS A 136 13.83 -9.15 8.31
N GLY A 137 13.21 -8.14 7.70
CA GLY A 137 13.60 -6.76 7.87
C GLY A 137 14.95 -6.43 7.23
N SER A 138 15.83 -5.77 7.98
CA SER A 138 17.20 -5.45 7.56
C SER A 138 18.05 -6.69 7.21
N LYS A 139 17.68 -7.87 7.72
CA LYS A 139 18.34 -9.16 7.42
C LYS A 139 17.80 -9.85 6.17
N SER A 140 16.83 -9.24 5.48
CA SER A 140 16.26 -9.82 4.26
C SER A 140 17.26 -9.81 3.11
N SER A 141 17.21 -10.84 2.26
CA SER A 141 17.92 -10.85 0.96
C SER A 141 17.29 -9.91 -0.07
N SER A 142 16.06 -9.44 0.20
CA SER A 142 15.34 -8.49 -0.64
C SER A 142 15.87 -7.08 -0.48
N VAL A 143 16.39 -6.47 -1.56
CA VAL A 143 16.81 -5.05 -1.56
C VAL A 143 15.65 -4.14 -1.20
N ILE A 144 14.46 -4.40 -1.76
CA ILE A 144 13.25 -3.60 -1.50
C ILE A 144 12.83 -3.76 -0.03
N SER A 145 12.85 -4.98 0.54
CA SER A 145 12.52 -5.17 1.97
C SER A 145 13.48 -4.40 2.87
N ARG A 146 14.80 -4.45 2.59
CA ARG A 146 15.80 -3.73 3.39
C ARG A 146 15.59 -2.21 3.33
N LEU A 147 15.33 -1.65 2.16
CA LEU A 147 15.04 -0.22 1.99
C LEU A 147 13.75 0.17 2.72
N PHE A 148 12.73 -0.67 2.62
CA PHE A 148 11.45 -0.47 3.28
C PHE A 148 11.58 -0.49 4.81
N SER A 149 12.35 -1.42 5.38
CA SER A 149 12.70 -1.42 6.81
C SER A 149 13.35 -0.12 7.26
N ALA A 150 14.33 0.39 6.49
CA ALA A 150 15.03 1.61 6.83
C ALA A 150 14.09 2.83 6.90
N TYR A 151 13.11 2.92 6.00
CA TYR A 151 12.16 4.04 5.96
C TYR A 151 11.04 3.91 7.01
N THR A 152 10.57 2.70 7.27
CA THR A 152 9.41 2.46 8.15
C THR A 152 9.77 2.22 9.61
N GLY A 153 11.05 1.93 9.90
CA GLY A 153 11.51 1.59 11.25
C GLY A 153 10.95 0.26 11.76
N VAL A 154 10.56 -0.63 10.83
CA VAL A 154 10.01 -1.97 11.09
C VAL A 154 11.04 -3.04 10.79
#